data_AF-A0A2P6ARC3-F1
#
_entry.id   AF-A0A2P6ARC3-F1
#
_cell.length_a   1.000
_cell.length_b   1.000
_cell.length_c   1.000
_cell.angle_alpha   90.00
_cell.angle_beta   90.00
_cell.angle_gamma   90.00
#
_symmetry.space_group_name_H-M   'P 1'
#
loop_
_entity.id
_entity.type
_entity.pdbx_description
1 polymer ?
#
loop_
_entity_poly.entity_id
_entity_poly.type
_entity_poly.pdbx_seq_one_letter_code
_entity_poly.pdbx_strand_id
1 'polypeptide(L)'
;MEGLTDVHMRHVLTRISPYDWCVSEFLRITDQLHPRSSLKHHCPEMEHGWRTVSGTPVHLQLLGSDPVCMAENAAQAAALGAPAIDLNFGCPAKTVNRHRGGAALLQEAELIHGIVSAVRQAVPATVPVSAKIRLGI
;
A
#
# COMPACT_ATOMS: atom_id res chain seq x y z
N MET A 1 -4.21 2.09 -8.93
CA MET A 1 -5.60 2.27 -9.37
C MET A 1 -6.28 0.93 -9.33
N GLU A 2 -7.18 0.75 -8.38
CA GLU A 2 -7.89 -0.52 -8.19
C GLU A 2 -8.69 -0.93 -9.42
N GLY A 3 -8.61 -2.21 -9.79
CA GLY A 3 -9.22 -2.82 -10.97
C GLY A 3 -8.54 -2.47 -12.30
N LEU A 4 -7.38 -1.80 -12.29
CA LEU A 4 -6.70 -1.37 -13.51
C LEU A 4 -5.19 -1.59 -13.48
N THR A 5 -4.50 -1.09 -12.45
CA THR A 5 -3.03 -1.17 -12.40
C THR A 5 -2.58 -2.46 -11.74
N ASP A 6 -3.10 -3.59 -12.21
CA ASP A 6 -2.66 -4.91 -11.80
C ASP A 6 -1.23 -5.21 -12.32
N VAL A 7 -0.72 -6.41 -12.05
CA VAL A 7 0.62 -6.82 -12.49
C VAL A 7 0.78 -6.76 -14.02
N HIS A 8 -0.26 -7.08 -14.78
CA HIS A 8 -0.22 -7.11 -16.23
C HIS A 8 -0.18 -5.69 -16.81
N MET A 9 -1.01 -4.79 -16.30
CA MET A 9 -1.02 -3.39 -16.70
C MET A 9 0.28 -2.71 -16.33
N ARG A 10 0.79 -2.90 -15.10
CA ARG A 10 2.11 -2.37 -14.70
C ARG A 10 3.20 -2.86 -15.63
N HIS A 11 3.16 -4.13 -16.04
CA HIS A 11 4.12 -4.67 -17.01
C HIS A 11 4.01 -4.03 -18.40
N VAL A 12 2.80 -3.82 -18.94
CA VAL A 12 2.63 -3.14 -20.23
C VAL A 12 3.13 -1.71 -20.17
N LEU A 13 2.70 -0.93 -19.16
CA LEU A 13 3.01 0.49 -19.05
C LEU A 13 4.50 0.74 -18.82
N THR A 14 5.16 -0.04 -17.96
CA THR A 14 6.60 0.12 -17.68
C THR A 14 7.51 -0.34 -18.80
N ARG A 15 6.99 -1.05 -19.83
CA ARG A 15 7.76 -1.35 -21.06
C ARG A 15 7.79 -0.19 -22.05
N ILE A 16 6.75 0.65 -22.06
CA ILE A 16 6.58 1.70 -23.07
C ILE A 16 6.95 3.09 -22.55
N SER A 17 7.11 3.25 -21.24
CA SER A 17 7.44 4.51 -20.61
C SER A 17 8.35 4.30 -19.38
N PRO A 18 9.38 5.15 -19.19
CA PRO A 18 10.28 5.07 -18.04
C PRO A 18 9.66 5.70 -16.79
N TYR A 19 8.81 4.95 -16.09
CA TYR A 19 8.33 5.35 -14.76
C TYR A 19 9.42 5.13 -13.71
N ASP A 20 9.63 6.11 -12.82
CA ASP A 20 10.58 5.99 -11.69
C ASP A 20 10.15 4.90 -10.70
N TRP A 21 8.84 4.78 -10.45
CA TRP A 21 8.22 3.69 -9.70
C TRP A 21 6.74 3.53 -10.07
N CYS A 22 6.17 2.39 -9.67
CA CYS A 22 4.74 2.12 -9.71
C CYS A 22 4.22 1.96 -8.28
N VAL A 23 2.91 2.14 -8.09
CA VAL A 23 2.23 1.81 -6.84
C VAL A 23 1.23 0.71 -7.15
N SER A 24 1.18 -0.34 -6.32
CA SER A 24 0.25 -1.44 -6.49
C SER A 24 -1.21 -0.99 -6.35
N GLU A 25 -2.12 -1.89 -6.67
CA GLU A 25 -3.48 -1.86 -6.12
C GLU A 25 -3.42 -1.89 -4.59
N PHE A 26 -4.49 -1.52 -3.89
CA PHE A 26 -4.40 -1.48 -2.42
C PHE A 26 -4.66 -2.87 -1.83
N LEU A 27 -3.77 -3.33 -0.95
CA LEU A 27 -4.07 -4.47 -0.09
C LEU A 27 -4.91 -3.95 1.08
N ARG A 28 -6.15 -4.43 1.16
CA ARG A 28 -7.03 -4.08 2.28
C ARG A 28 -6.59 -4.85 3.53
N ILE A 29 -6.31 -4.12 4.60
CA ILE A 29 -6.03 -4.60 5.93
C ILE A 29 -7.26 -4.35 6.80
N THR A 30 -7.82 -5.41 7.37
CA THR A 30 -8.98 -5.33 8.27
C THR A 30 -8.56 -5.42 9.73
N ASP A 31 -8.11 -6.59 10.14
CA ASP A 31 -8.00 -7.00 11.55
C ASP A 31 -6.96 -8.12 11.76
N GLN A 32 -6.16 -8.44 10.74
CA GLN A 32 -5.18 -9.51 10.81
C GLN A 32 -3.93 -9.20 9.99
N LEU A 33 -2.84 -9.84 10.38
CA LEU A 33 -1.63 -9.94 9.55
C LEU A 33 -1.92 -10.83 8.35
N HIS A 34 -1.72 -10.31 7.14
CA HIS A 34 -1.90 -11.10 5.94
C HIS A 34 -0.76 -12.12 5.79
N PRO A 35 -1.07 -13.35 5.34
CA PRO A 35 -0.03 -14.31 5.03
C PRO A 35 0.76 -13.84 3.81
N ARG A 36 2.03 -14.25 3.72
CA ARG A 36 2.89 -13.98 2.56
C ARG A 36 2.23 -14.36 1.22
N SER A 37 1.41 -15.40 1.19
CA SER A 37 0.66 -15.80 -0.01
C SER A 37 -0.33 -14.73 -0.48
N SER A 38 -0.97 -14.02 0.44
CA SER A 38 -1.86 -12.90 0.12
C SER A 38 -1.07 -11.72 -0.47
N LEU A 39 0.10 -11.40 0.11
CA LEU A 39 0.99 -10.37 -0.47
C LEU A 39 1.46 -10.77 -1.87
N LYS A 40 1.85 -12.04 -2.06
CA LYS A 40 2.30 -12.57 -3.35
C LYS A 40 1.19 -12.51 -4.40
N HIS A 41 -0.02 -12.89 -4.03
CA HIS A 41 -1.16 -12.82 -4.93
C HIS A 41 -1.42 -11.38 -5.38
N HIS A 42 -1.30 -10.43 -4.44
CA HIS A 42 -1.57 -9.02 -4.66
C HIS A 42 -0.47 -8.28 -5.43
N CYS A 43 0.79 -8.54 -5.10
CA CYS A 43 1.97 -7.96 -5.74
C CYS A 43 3.02 -9.05 -6.02
N PRO A 44 2.85 -9.84 -7.09
CA PRO A 44 3.77 -10.92 -7.45
C PRO A 44 5.22 -10.46 -7.68
N GLU A 45 5.41 -9.17 -7.98
CA GLU A 45 6.72 -8.54 -8.11
C GLU A 45 7.59 -8.68 -6.84
N MET A 46 6.99 -8.94 -5.67
CA MET A 46 7.75 -9.23 -4.45
C MET A 46 8.71 -10.42 -4.59
N GLU A 47 8.43 -11.36 -5.51
CA GLU A 47 9.32 -12.50 -5.78
C GLU A 47 10.49 -12.13 -6.71
N HIS A 48 10.45 -10.95 -7.32
CA HIS A 48 11.41 -10.46 -8.29
C HIS A 48 12.04 -9.14 -7.83
N GLY A 49 12.28 -9.01 -6.51
CA GLY A 49 12.89 -7.83 -5.92
C GLY A 49 12.02 -6.58 -5.97
N TRP A 50 10.69 -6.76 -5.93
CA TRP A 50 9.69 -5.69 -5.98
C TRP A 50 9.83 -4.79 -7.21
N ARG A 51 10.08 -5.41 -8.36
CA ARG A 51 10.22 -4.73 -9.64
C ARG A 51 9.33 -5.39 -10.68
N THR A 52 8.81 -4.58 -11.59
CA THR A 52 8.21 -5.10 -12.82
C THR A 52 9.29 -5.80 -13.65
N VAL A 53 8.89 -6.56 -14.67
CA VAL A 53 9.81 -7.21 -15.62
C VAL A 53 10.75 -6.19 -16.30
N SER A 54 10.29 -4.96 -16.50
CA SER A 54 11.07 -3.86 -17.08
C SER A 54 12.03 -3.20 -16.09
N GLY A 55 12.04 -3.65 -14.83
CA GLY A 55 12.93 -3.16 -13.78
C GLY A 55 12.36 -1.99 -12.95
N THR A 56 11.15 -1.50 -13.24
CA THR A 56 10.54 -0.40 -12.47
C THR A 56 10.16 -0.88 -11.06
N PRO A 57 10.62 -0.21 -9.99
CA PRO A 57 10.22 -0.52 -8.61
C PRO A 57 8.71 -0.44 -8.40
N VAL A 58 8.16 -1.31 -7.56
CA VAL A 58 6.74 -1.34 -7.19
C VAL A 58 6.59 -1.13 -5.69
N HIS A 59 5.88 -0.06 -5.31
CA HIS A 59 5.54 0.27 -3.93
C HIS A 59 4.23 -0.42 -3.55
N LEU A 60 4.19 -1.08 -2.40
CA LEU A 60 2.98 -1.70 -1.90
C LEU A 60 2.05 -0.65 -1.30
N GLN A 61 0.82 -0.55 -1.79
CA GLN A 61 -0.20 0.28 -1.18
C GLN A 61 -1.04 -0.51 -0.19
N LEU A 62 -1.17 -0.01 1.03
CA LEU A 62 -2.03 -0.56 2.08
C LEU A 62 -3.24 0.34 2.33
N LEU A 63 -4.37 -0.28 2.68
CA LEU A 63 -5.58 0.43 3.06
C LEU A 63 -6.18 -0.24 4.29
N GLY A 64 -6.32 0.51 5.39
CA GLY A 64 -6.94 0.03 6.62
C GLY A 64 -7.08 1.15 7.63
N SER A 65 -7.70 0.84 8.77
CA SER A 65 -8.02 1.80 9.82
C SER A 65 -7.49 1.40 11.20
N ASP A 66 -7.03 0.16 11.38
CA ASP A 66 -6.42 -0.31 12.62
C ASP A 66 -4.90 -0.04 12.60
N PRO A 67 -4.35 0.81 13.51
CA PRO A 67 -2.93 1.14 13.51
C PRO A 67 -2.00 -0.06 13.68
N VAL A 68 -2.38 -1.04 14.49
CA VAL A 68 -1.54 -2.20 14.81
C VAL A 68 -1.44 -3.11 13.59
N CYS A 69 -2.59 -3.50 13.01
CA CYS A 69 -2.63 -4.35 11.83
C CYS A 69 -1.94 -3.68 10.63
N MET A 70 -2.14 -2.37 10.45
CA MET A 70 -1.45 -1.60 9.40
C MET A 70 0.07 -1.65 9.59
N ALA A 71 0.56 -1.46 10.81
CA ALA A 71 1.97 -1.51 11.14
C ALA A 71 2.59 -2.91 10.93
N GLU A 72 1.92 -3.96 11.38
CA GLU A 72 2.37 -5.35 11.22
C GLU A 72 2.49 -5.76 9.75
N ASN A 73 1.48 -5.44 8.94
CA ASN A 73 1.49 -5.74 7.50
C ASN A 73 2.56 -4.93 6.76
N ALA A 74 2.75 -3.65 7.12
CA ALA A 74 3.80 -2.83 6.55
C ALA A 74 5.21 -3.33 6.91
N ALA A 75 5.42 -3.71 8.17
CA ALA A 75 6.69 -4.28 8.64
C ALA A 75 7.00 -5.61 7.95
N GLN A 76 5.99 -6.47 7.78
CA GLN A 76 6.15 -7.72 7.03
C GLN A 76 6.56 -7.44 5.58
N ALA A 77 5.88 -6.53 4.88
CA ALA A 77 6.22 -6.18 3.50
C ALA A 77 7.66 -5.63 3.40
N ALA A 78 8.07 -4.75 4.32
CA ALA A 78 9.42 -4.22 4.38
C ALA A 78 10.48 -5.31 4.68
N ALA A 79 10.21 -6.23 5.60
CA ALA A 79 11.08 -7.38 5.88
C ALA A 79 11.21 -8.32 4.67
N LEU A 80 10.19 -8.35 3.80
CA LEU A 80 10.19 -9.07 2.54
C LEU A 80 10.83 -8.27 1.39
N GLY A 81 11.42 -7.11 1.67
CA GLY A 81 12.21 -6.32 0.73
C GLY A 81 11.43 -5.24 -0.03
N ALA A 82 10.22 -4.87 0.42
CA ALA A 82 9.46 -3.80 -0.23
C ALA A 82 10.28 -2.49 -0.23
N PRO A 83 10.43 -1.82 -1.39
CA PRO A 83 11.27 -0.64 -1.51
C PRO A 83 10.62 0.59 -0.87
N ALA A 84 9.28 0.60 -0.74
CA ALA A 84 8.51 1.60 -0.02
C ALA A 84 7.13 1.04 0.34
N ILE A 85 6.49 1.67 1.33
CA ILE A 85 5.12 1.43 1.75
C ILE A 85 4.29 2.68 1.47
N ASP A 86 3.16 2.55 0.79
CA ASP A 86 2.21 3.64 0.56
C ASP A 86 0.90 3.41 1.32
N LEU A 87 0.37 4.46 1.94
CA LEU A 87 -0.87 4.40 2.72
C LEU A 87 -2.01 5.11 1.98
N ASN A 88 -3.14 4.42 1.80
CA ASN A 88 -4.29 4.98 1.10
C ASN A 88 -5.31 5.59 2.07
N PHE A 89 -5.37 6.92 2.09
CA PHE A 89 -6.43 7.70 2.78
C PHE A 89 -7.33 8.45 1.79
N GLY A 90 -7.45 7.94 0.55
CA GLY A 90 -8.12 8.66 -0.55
C GLY A 90 -9.22 7.88 -1.26
N CYS A 91 -9.41 6.59 -0.98
CA CYS A 91 -10.42 5.77 -1.65
C CYS A 91 -11.84 6.10 -1.15
N PRO A 92 -12.78 6.55 -2.01
CA PRO A 92 -14.15 6.90 -1.62
C PRO A 92 -15.14 5.72 -1.69
N ALA A 93 -14.67 4.50 -1.98
CA ALA A 93 -15.56 3.35 -2.24
C ALA A 93 -16.42 3.01 -1.01
N LYS A 94 -17.72 2.78 -1.20
CA LYS A 94 -18.68 2.55 -0.10
C LYS A 94 -18.32 1.33 0.77
N THR A 95 -17.76 0.28 0.19
CA THR A 95 -17.28 -0.92 0.89
C THR A 95 -16.02 -0.66 1.73
N VAL A 96 -15.25 0.36 1.38
CA VAL A 96 -14.10 0.83 2.17
C VAL A 96 -14.58 1.64 3.38
N ASN A 97 -15.51 2.58 3.16
CA ASN A 97 -16.02 3.46 4.23
C ASN A 97 -16.78 2.71 5.34
N ARG A 98 -17.46 1.58 5.02
CA ARG A 98 -18.14 0.75 6.04
C ARG A 98 -17.19 0.16 7.09
N HIS A 99 -15.91 0.01 6.76
CA HIS A 99 -14.86 -0.42 7.70
C HIS A 99 -13.94 0.75 8.11
N ARG A 100 -14.42 2.00 7.95
CA ARG A 100 -13.71 3.24 8.27
C ARG A 100 -12.34 3.37 7.59
N GLY A 101 -12.15 2.79 6.41
CA GLY A 101 -10.90 2.94 5.65
C GLY A 101 -10.95 4.09 4.64
N GLY A 102 -9.82 4.36 3.98
CA GLY A 102 -9.77 5.25 2.81
C GLY A 102 -10.13 6.70 3.11
N ALA A 103 -10.91 7.33 2.23
CA ALA A 103 -11.25 8.75 2.34
C ALA A 103 -12.06 9.08 3.60
N ALA A 104 -12.84 8.13 4.15
CA ALA A 104 -13.60 8.32 5.39
C ALA A 104 -12.71 8.78 6.57
N LEU A 105 -11.45 8.37 6.58
CA LEU A 105 -10.47 8.75 7.61
C LEU A 105 -10.09 10.24 7.56
N LEU A 106 -10.37 10.96 6.47
CA LEU A 106 -9.98 12.37 6.34
C LEU A 106 -10.71 13.30 7.33
N GLN A 107 -11.81 12.85 7.93
CA GLN A 107 -12.48 13.54 9.03
C GLN A 107 -11.91 13.17 10.42
N GLU A 108 -10.98 12.22 10.46
CA GLU A 108 -10.42 11.62 11.67
C GLU A 108 -8.89 11.78 11.72
N ALA A 109 -8.42 13.03 11.73
CA ALA A 109 -6.99 13.35 11.65
C ALA A 109 -6.14 12.65 12.73
N GLU A 110 -6.66 12.51 13.96
CA GLU A 110 -5.99 11.79 15.05
C GLU A 110 -5.81 10.30 14.74
N LEU A 111 -6.80 9.68 14.10
CA LEU A 111 -6.70 8.27 13.68
C LEU A 111 -5.67 8.12 12.56
N ILE A 112 -5.66 9.02 11.57
CA ILE A 112 -4.61 9.04 10.53
C ILE A 112 -3.23 9.17 11.18
N HIS A 113 -3.07 10.10 12.14
CA HIS A 113 -1.82 10.26 12.87
C HIS A 113 -1.42 8.96 13.58
N GLY A 114 -2.34 8.31 14.29
CA GLY A 114 -2.10 7.02 14.95
C GLY A 114 -1.63 5.94 13.97
N ILE A 115 -2.29 5.80 12.81
CA ILE A 115 -1.92 4.83 11.77
C ILE A 115 -0.53 5.13 11.21
N VAL A 116 -0.28 6.38 10.78
CA VAL A 116 0.99 6.77 10.17
C VAL A 116 2.14 6.60 11.17
N SER A 117 1.94 7.01 12.43
CA SER A 117 2.94 6.85 13.49
C SER A 117 3.27 5.38 13.75
N ALA A 118 2.26 4.52 13.87
CA ALA A 118 2.46 3.08 14.09
C ALA A 118 3.21 2.43 12.93
N VAL A 119 2.80 2.71 11.69
CA VAL A 119 3.46 2.20 10.48
C VAL A 119 4.90 2.69 10.40
N ARG A 120 5.15 3.97 10.63
CA ARG A 120 6.50 4.54 10.53
C ARG A 120 7.44 3.95 11.58
N GLN A 121 6.96 3.67 12.79
CA GLN A 121 7.74 3.02 13.85
C GLN A 121 8.08 1.56 13.53
N ALA A 122 7.17 0.84 12.88
CA ALA A 122 7.37 -0.58 12.57
C ALA A 122 8.21 -0.83 11.31
N VAL A 123 8.22 0.11 10.36
CA VAL A 123 8.97 0.00 9.10
C VAL A 123 10.40 0.56 9.27
N PRO A 124 11.46 -0.12 8.79
CA PRO A 124 12.84 0.38 8.85
C PRO A 124 12.99 1.81 8.30
N ALA A 125 13.82 2.63 8.94
CA ALA A 125 13.99 4.04 8.58
C ALA A 125 14.47 4.27 7.12
N THR A 126 15.15 3.28 6.54
CA THR A 126 15.61 3.30 5.15
C THR A 126 14.52 3.04 4.12
N VAL A 127 13.38 2.48 4.53
CA VAL A 127 12.22 2.22 3.68
C VAL A 127 11.25 3.40 3.80
N PRO A 128 11.01 4.17 2.73
CA PRO A 128 10.06 5.28 2.75
C PRO A 128 8.63 4.81 3.06
N VAL A 129 7.91 5.63 3.83
CA VAL A 129 6.48 5.50 4.07
C VAL A 129 5.82 6.75 3.48
N SER A 130 5.00 6.57 2.45
CA SER A 130 4.23 7.62 1.81
C SER A 130 2.75 7.50 2.13
N ALA A 131 2.00 8.58 1.89
CA ALA A 131 0.55 8.58 2.03
C ALA A 131 -0.08 9.27 0.83
N LYS A 132 -1.09 8.61 0.24
CA LYS A 132 -1.91 9.15 -0.83
C LYS A 132 -3.24 9.63 -0.26
N ILE A 133 -3.45 10.94 -0.25
CA ILE A 133 -4.62 11.60 0.34
C ILE A 133 -5.47 12.37 -0.70
N ARG A 134 -6.68 12.77 -0.32
CA ARG A 134 -7.47 13.81 -1.01
C ARG A 134 -7.41 15.11 -0.18
N LEU A 135 -7.90 16.21 -0.76
CA LEU A 135 -8.00 17.50 -0.06
C LEU A 135 -9.02 17.50 1.10
N GLY A 136 -10.02 16.62 1.06
CA GLY A 136 -11.07 16.50 2.06
C GLY A 136 -12.23 15.64 1.55
N ILE A 137 -13.24 15.45 2.41
CA ILE A 137 -14.58 14.94 2.05
C ILE A 137 -15.54 16.13 1.97
#